data_AF-A0A7V9C0D9-F1
#
_entry.id   AF-A0A7V9C0D9-F1
#
_cell.length_a   1.000
_cell.length_b   1.000
_cell.length_c   1.000
_cell.angle_alpha   90.00
_cell.angle_beta   90.00
_cell.angle_gamma   90.00
#
_symmetry.space_group_name_H-M   'P 1'
#
loop_
_entity.id
_entity.type
_entity.pdbx_description
1 polymer ?
#
loop_
_entity_poly.entity_id
_entity_poly.type
_entity_poly.pdbx_seq_one_letter_code
_entity_poly.pdbx_strand_id
1 'polypeptide(L)'
;MTDKRKLALTRKELLERAALGGAVLTVPGLLAACGGGSGIEGAATTTVAQATADTTLADKLTISNWSLYIDIDEKTKKRPTLEQFTADTGVKVEYIEDVNDNDEWFGKNQAALRQGKAIGRDITVLTDWMAARMVRLGYAEKLDRETIPNAKNLVSALQSPGWDPDRSFSLP
;
A
#
# COMPACT_ATOMS: atom_id res chain seq x y z
N MET A 1 -59.01 6.25 7.80
CA MET A 1 -58.53 5.67 9.08
C MET A 1 -58.87 4.19 9.02
N THR A 2 -57.94 3.23 9.06
CA THR A 2 -56.82 3.10 9.99
C THR A 2 -55.69 2.26 9.36
N ASP A 3 -54.49 2.63 9.79
CA ASP A 3 -53.11 2.31 9.40
C ASP A 3 -52.72 0.81 9.51
N LYS A 4 -52.11 0.23 8.47
CA LYS A 4 -51.46 -1.11 8.51
C LYS A 4 -49.95 -0.92 8.53
N ARG A 5 -49.39 -0.82 9.74
CA ARG A 5 -47.93 -0.77 9.97
C ARG A 5 -47.29 -2.10 9.58
N LYS A 6 -46.28 -2.03 8.72
CA LYS A 6 -45.40 -3.16 8.34
C LYS A 6 -44.59 -3.61 9.57
N LEU A 7 -44.68 -4.89 9.91
CA LEU A 7 -43.83 -5.53 10.93
C LEU A 7 -42.40 -5.66 10.37
N ALA A 8 -41.53 -4.71 10.69
CA ALA A 8 -40.10 -4.83 10.46
C ALA A 8 -39.47 -5.56 11.66
N LEU A 9 -39.10 -6.83 11.48
CA LEU A 9 -38.32 -7.58 12.47
C LEU A 9 -36.93 -6.94 12.60
N THR A 10 -36.52 -6.67 13.83
CA THR A 10 -35.22 -6.05 14.08
C THR A 10 -34.10 -7.08 14.02
N ARG A 11 -32.87 -6.66 13.62
CA ARG A 11 -31.69 -7.54 13.50
C ARG A 11 -31.38 -8.33 14.78
N LYS A 12 -31.79 -7.80 15.93
CA LYS A 12 -31.60 -8.41 17.24
C LYS A 12 -32.55 -9.59 17.48
N GLU A 13 -33.82 -9.47 17.07
CA GLU A 13 -34.80 -10.57 17.14
C GLU A 13 -34.49 -11.71 16.18
N LEU A 14 -33.89 -11.43 15.02
CA LEU A 14 -33.45 -12.46 14.07
C LEU A 14 -32.32 -13.32 14.65
N LEU A 15 -31.37 -12.70 15.36
CA LEU A 15 -30.24 -13.38 15.97
C LEU A 15 -30.65 -14.17 17.22
N GLU A 16 -31.57 -13.65 18.03
CA GLU A 16 -32.08 -14.35 19.21
C GLU A 16 -32.92 -15.59 18.83
N ARG A 17 -33.64 -15.55 17.69
CA ARG A 17 -34.40 -16.71 17.19
C ARG A 17 -33.56 -17.75 16.46
N ALA A 18 -32.38 -17.38 15.95
CA ALA A 18 -31.43 -18.32 15.36
C ALA A 18 -30.69 -19.17 16.42
N ALA A 19 -30.61 -18.70 17.67
CA ALA A 19 -29.90 -19.38 18.75
C ALA A 19 -30.69 -20.51 19.45
N LEU A 20 -31.99 -20.69 19.15
CA LEU A 20 -32.87 -21.60 19.90
C LEU A 20 -33.63 -22.63 19.04
N GLY A 21 -33.32 -22.78 17.75
CA GLY A 21 -34.06 -23.67 16.84
C GLY A 21 -33.20 -24.56 15.96
N GLY A 22 -32.97 -25.81 16.39
CA GLY A 22 -33.01 -26.97 15.48
C GLY A 22 -31.69 -27.54 14.95
N ALA A 23 -31.24 -28.57 15.66
CA ALA A 23 -30.49 -29.75 15.23
C ALA A 23 -30.36 -30.11 13.72
N VAL A 24 -29.12 -30.48 13.37
CA VAL A 24 -28.69 -31.73 12.69
C VAL A 24 -29.34 -32.10 11.36
N LEU A 25 -28.58 -31.90 10.27
CA LEU A 25 -28.52 -32.82 9.13
C LEU A 25 -27.06 -33.07 8.76
N THR A 26 -26.68 -34.34 8.84
CA THR A 26 -25.36 -34.93 8.58
C THR A 26 -25.14 -35.23 7.10
N VAL A 27 -24.06 -34.74 6.48
CA VAL A 27 -23.35 -35.33 5.32
C VAL A 27 -21.86 -34.91 5.41
N PRO A 28 -20.88 -35.81 5.15
CA PRO A 28 -19.55 -35.76 5.76
C PRO A 28 -18.48 -35.07 4.88
N GLY A 29 -17.45 -34.50 5.51
CA GLY A 29 -16.21 -34.17 4.78
C GLY A 29 -15.30 -33.15 5.47
N LEU A 30 -14.38 -33.65 6.30
CA LEU A 30 -13.11 -33.02 6.69
C LEU A 30 -13.18 -31.84 7.68
N LEU A 31 -13.62 -32.13 8.90
CA LEU A 31 -13.19 -31.41 10.10
C LEU A 31 -11.81 -31.94 10.54
N ALA A 32 -10.74 -31.31 10.06
CA ALA A 32 -9.42 -31.35 10.71
C ALA A 32 -9.30 -30.09 11.57
N ALA A 33 -9.94 -30.12 12.75
CA ALA A 33 -9.81 -29.11 13.79
C ALA A 33 -9.63 -29.79 15.14
N CYS A 34 -8.42 -30.29 15.39
CA CYS A 34 -7.78 -30.55 16.67
C CYS A 34 -6.27 -30.50 16.37
N GLY A 35 -5.37 -29.97 17.17
CA GLY A 35 -5.44 -29.48 18.53
C GLY A 35 -4.06 -28.89 18.85
N GLY A 36 -3.95 -28.26 20.02
CA GLY A 36 -2.77 -27.52 20.43
C GLY A 36 -1.46 -28.30 20.38
N GLY A 37 -0.41 -27.57 20.04
CA GLY A 37 0.99 -27.93 20.21
C GLY A 37 1.80 -26.64 20.13
N SER A 38 2.54 -26.35 21.20
CA SER A 38 3.45 -25.21 21.33
C SER A 38 4.31 -25.01 20.07
N GLY A 39 4.37 -23.78 19.56
CA GLY A 39 5.17 -23.45 18.40
C GLY A 39 4.92 -22.03 17.92
N ILE A 40 5.57 -21.08 18.59
CA ILE A 40 5.99 -19.83 17.97
C ILE A 40 6.88 -20.23 16.79
N GLU A 41 6.45 -19.90 15.58
CA GLU A 41 7.25 -19.64 14.36
C GLU A 41 6.37 -19.89 13.15
N GLY A 42 5.74 -18.81 12.70
CA GLY A 42 4.94 -18.79 11.49
C GLY A 42 4.85 -17.35 11.04
N ALA A 43 6.00 -16.70 10.86
CA ALA A 43 6.08 -15.52 10.02
C ALA A 43 5.53 -15.95 8.65
N ALA A 44 4.26 -15.61 8.40
CA ALA A 44 3.64 -15.76 7.10
C ALA A 44 4.55 -14.99 6.14
N THR A 45 5.38 -15.74 5.43
CA THR A 45 6.23 -15.20 4.38
C THR A 45 5.27 -14.92 3.25
N THR A 46 4.67 -13.72 3.28
CA THR A 46 3.95 -13.20 2.13
C THR A 46 5.00 -13.05 1.04
N THR A 47 5.13 -14.06 0.19
CA THR A 47 5.86 -13.95 -1.07
C THR A 47 5.11 -12.92 -1.90
N VAL A 48 5.54 -11.66 -1.80
CA VAL A 48 5.16 -10.63 -2.76
C VAL A 48 5.64 -11.15 -4.11
N ALA A 49 4.71 -11.38 -5.03
CA ALA A 49 5.04 -11.78 -6.38
C ALA A 49 5.98 -10.72 -6.95
N GLN A 50 7.23 -11.13 -7.22
CA GLN A 50 8.21 -10.26 -7.85
C GLN A 50 7.73 -10.02 -9.27
N ALA A 51 7.34 -8.78 -9.59
CA ALA A 51 6.97 -8.43 -10.94
C ALA A 51 8.22 -8.59 -11.81
N THR A 52 8.11 -9.36 -12.88
CA THR A 52 9.12 -9.33 -13.95
C THR A 52 9.01 -7.97 -14.62
N ALA A 53 10.00 -7.10 -14.42
CA ALA A 53 10.00 -5.77 -15.04
C ALA A 53 9.99 -5.93 -16.57
N ASP A 54 8.84 -5.63 -17.18
CA ASP A 54 8.78 -5.34 -18.60
C ASP A 54 9.53 -4.02 -18.79
N THR A 55 10.52 -3.98 -19.70
CA THR A 55 11.34 -2.79 -19.96
C THR A 55 10.57 -1.68 -20.68
N THR A 56 9.26 -1.84 -20.88
CA THR A 56 8.38 -0.83 -21.45
C THR A 56 7.96 0.19 -20.40
N LEU A 57 8.05 1.49 -20.75
CA LEU A 57 7.55 2.55 -19.89
C LEU A 57 6.03 2.48 -19.80
N ALA A 58 5.49 2.70 -18.60
CA ALA A 58 4.06 2.81 -18.38
C ALA A 58 3.50 4.12 -18.97
N ASP A 59 2.24 4.11 -19.42
CA ASP A 59 1.56 5.32 -19.91
C ASP A 59 1.39 6.40 -18.84
N LYS A 60 1.30 5.98 -17.58
CA LYS A 60 1.06 6.85 -16.42
C LYS A 60 1.87 6.41 -15.21
N LEU A 61 2.38 7.39 -14.47
CA LEU A 61 3.06 7.25 -13.19
C LEU A 61 2.31 8.04 -12.11
N THR A 62 1.99 7.42 -10.99
CA THR A 62 1.27 8.03 -9.86
C THR A 62 2.18 8.18 -8.65
N ILE A 63 2.41 9.43 -8.23
CA ILE A 63 3.34 9.77 -7.15
C ILE A 63 2.59 10.39 -5.99
N SER A 64 2.74 9.83 -4.79
CA SER A 64 2.40 10.49 -3.53
C SER A 64 3.62 11.21 -2.97
N ASN A 65 3.50 12.51 -2.69
CA ASN A 65 4.58 13.29 -2.08
C ASN A 65 4.03 14.31 -1.08
N TRP A 66 4.94 14.98 -0.38
CA TRP A 66 4.67 16.10 0.48
C TRP A 66 4.21 17.32 -0.31
N SER A 67 3.39 18.14 0.33
CA SER A 67 3.03 19.45 -0.20
C SER A 67 4.28 20.30 -0.43
N LEU A 68 4.36 20.96 -1.60
CA LEU A 68 5.43 21.90 -1.95
C LEU A 68 6.83 21.25 -2.15
N TYR A 69 6.91 19.93 -2.34
CA TYR A 69 8.18 19.20 -2.53
C TYR A 69 8.61 19.03 -3.99
N ILE A 70 7.98 19.77 -4.90
CA ILE A 70 8.39 19.88 -6.29
C ILE A 70 8.18 21.32 -6.73
N ASP A 71 8.93 21.74 -7.75
CA ASP A 71 8.88 23.11 -8.26
C ASP A 71 7.47 23.49 -8.73
N ILE A 72 7.07 24.71 -8.41
CA ILE A 72 5.83 25.32 -8.85
C ILE A 72 6.17 26.67 -9.46
N ASP A 73 5.78 26.88 -10.72
CA ASP A 73 5.85 28.19 -11.34
C ASP A 73 4.79 29.10 -10.70
N GLU A 74 5.22 30.20 -10.09
CA GLU A 74 4.33 31.06 -9.31
C GLU A 74 3.23 31.72 -10.12
N LYS A 75 3.46 31.95 -11.42
CA LYS A 75 2.53 32.67 -12.32
C LYS A 75 1.48 31.73 -12.89
N THR A 76 1.90 30.59 -13.38
CA THR A 76 1.08 29.62 -14.11
C THR A 76 0.53 28.52 -13.21
N LYS A 77 1.09 28.37 -11.99
CA LYS A 77 0.79 27.28 -11.04
C LYS A 77 1.08 25.89 -11.59
N LYS A 78 1.89 25.80 -12.66
CA LYS A 78 2.37 24.55 -13.24
C LYS A 78 3.59 24.01 -12.49
N ARG A 79 3.96 22.76 -12.78
CA ARG A 79 5.12 22.08 -12.20
C ARG A 79 6.15 21.77 -13.31
N PRO A 80 7.11 22.69 -13.59
CA PRO A 80 8.03 22.55 -14.71
C PRO A 80 8.79 21.21 -14.74
N THR A 81 9.24 20.67 -13.59
CA THR A 81 9.88 19.34 -13.55
C THR A 81 8.99 18.24 -14.10
N LEU A 82 7.69 18.24 -13.77
CA LEU A 82 6.76 17.21 -14.25
C LEU A 82 6.42 17.39 -15.73
N GLU A 83 6.30 18.64 -16.18
CA GLU A 83 6.07 18.95 -17.60
C GLU A 83 7.26 18.50 -18.44
N GLN A 84 8.48 18.78 -17.98
CA GLN A 84 9.72 18.34 -18.63
C GLN A 84 9.82 16.82 -18.66
N PHE A 85 9.58 16.15 -17.53
CA PHE A 85 9.58 14.68 -17.48
C PHE A 85 8.58 14.07 -18.45
N THR A 86 7.35 14.61 -18.51
CA THR A 86 6.31 14.14 -19.43
C THR A 86 6.71 14.38 -20.89
N ALA A 87 7.33 15.53 -21.20
CA ALA A 87 7.78 15.85 -22.55
C ALA A 87 8.92 14.92 -23.02
N ASP A 88 9.86 14.58 -22.14
CA ASP A 88 11.02 13.75 -22.47
C ASP A 88 10.68 12.27 -22.59
N THR A 89 9.73 11.79 -21.79
CA THR A 89 9.44 10.34 -21.66
C THR A 89 8.12 9.92 -22.30
N GLY A 90 7.20 10.86 -22.52
CA GLY A 90 5.80 10.56 -22.90
C GLY A 90 4.94 10.02 -21.75
N VAL A 91 5.52 9.77 -20.56
CA VAL A 91 4.82 9.23 -19.39
C VAL A 91 4.04 10.34 -18.70
N LYS A 92 2.73 10.16 -18.53
CA LYS A 92 1.91 11.13 -17.78
C LYS A 92 2.11 10.97 -16.29
N VAL A 93 2.33 12.06 -15.57
CA VAL A 93 2.48 12.02 -14.10
C VAL A 93 1.21 12.50 -13.41
N GLU A 94 0.61 11.62 -12.62
CA GLU A 94 -0.40 11.96 -11.62
C GLU A 94 0.31 12.22 -10.28
N TYR A 95 0.56 13.50 -9.99
CA TYR A 95 1.27 13.93 -8.79
C TYR A 95 0.30 14.38 -7.70
N ILE A 96 0.35 13.71 -6.55
CA ILE A 96 -0.62 13.85 -5.48
C ILE A 96 0.09 14.29 -4.21
N GLU A 97 -0.26 15.49 -3.73
CA GLU A 97 0.25 16.05 -2.48
C GLU A 97 -0.63 15.59 -1.31
N ASP A 98 -0.61 14.28 -1.02
CA ASP A 98 -1.39 13.67 0.06
C ASP A 98 -0.55 13.18 1.25
N VAL A 99 0.76 13.44 1.25
CA VAL A 99 1.62 13.21 2.41
C VAL A 99 1.72 14.51 3.23
N ASN A 100 0.83 14.68 4.20
CA ASN A 100 0.90 15.81 5.15
C ASN A 100 1.60 15.43 6.45
N ASP A 101 1.50 14.15 6.82
CA ASP A 101 2.15 13.53 7.96
C ASP A 101 2.35 12.03 7.64
N ASN A 102 3.44 11.45 8.14
CA ASN A 102 3.75 10.05 7.85
C ASN A 102 2.71 9.10 8.45
N ASP A 103 2.31 9.31 9.72
CA ASP A 103 1.40 8.42 10.41
C ASP A 103 -0.03 8.55 9.88
N GLU A 104 -0.46 9.76 9.48
CA GLU A 104 -1.73 9.95 8.79
C GLU A 104 -1.78 9.19 7.46
N TRP A 105 -0.75 9.37 6.61
CA TRP A 105 -0.67 8.69 5.31
C TRP A 105 -0.62 7.17 5.50
N PHE A 106 0.19 6.68 6.45
CA PHE A 106 0.27 5.25 6.75
C PHE A 106 -1.06 4.72 7.28
N GLY A 107 -1.71 5.42 8.21
CA GLY A 107 -3.00 5.04 8.78
C GLY A 107 -4.10 4.89 7.72
N LYS A 108 -4.11 5.77 6.72
CA LYS A 108 -5.03 5.72 5.57
C LYS A 108 -4.80 4.48 4.68
N ASN A 109 -3.54 4.09 4.46
CA ASN A 109 -3.16 3.08 3.48
C ASN A 109 -2.89 1.68 4.05
N GLN A 110 -2.56 1.57 5.34
CA GLN A 110 -2.10 0.32 5.97
C GLN A 110 -3.09 -0.84 5.83
N ALA A 111 -4.40 -0.57 5.84
CA ALA A 111 -5.41 -1.62 5.77
C ALA A 111 -5.43 -2.31 4.41
N ALA A 112 -5.26 -1.55 3.33
CA ALA A 112 -5.16 -2.06 1.96
C ALA A 112 -3.82 -2.78 1.75
N LEU A 113 -2.71 -2.17 2.17
CA LEU A 113 -1.37 -2.77 2.06
C LEU A 113 -1.27 -4.10 2.81
N ARG A 114 -1.80 -4.19 4.03
CA ARG A 114 -1.88 -5.46 4.79
C ARG A 114 -2.67 -6.55 4.08
N GLN A 115 -3.59 -6.19 3.19
CA GLN A 115 -4.39 -7.13 2.40
C GLN A 115 -3.76 -7.42 1.04
N GLY A 116 -2.56 -6.89 0.75
CA GLY A 116 -1.93 -6.99 -0.58
C GLY A 116 -2.71 -6.25 -1.67
N LYS A 117 -3.54 -5.26 -1.30
CA LYS A 117 -4.33 -4.48 -2.25
C LYS A 117 -3.56 -3.24 -2.66
N ALA A 118 -3.66 -2.90 -3.95
CA ALA A 118 -3.12 -1.67 -4.49
C ALA A 118 -3.71 -0.45 -3.78
N ILE A 119 -2.85 0.50 -3.45
CA ILE A 119 -3.24 1.82 -2.92
C ILE A 119 -3.29 2.90 -4.02
N GLY A 120 -3.05 2.51 -5.26
CA GLY A 120 -3.05 3.40 -6.42
C GLY A 120 -1.89 4.39 -6.43
N ARG A 121 -0.73 4.00 -5.88
CA ARG A 121 0.53 4.76 -5.89
C ARG A 121 1.64 3.86 -6.41
N ASP A 122 2.43 4.40 -7.32
CA ASP A 122 3.61 3.73 -7.87
C ASP A 122 4.85 4.15 -7.08
N ILE A 123 4.96 5.44 -6.74
CA ILE A 123 6.01 6.00 -5.90
C ILE A 123 5.38 6.74 -4.72
N THR A 124 5.92 6.56 -3.52
CA THR A 124 5.56 7.35 -2.34
C THR A 124 6.82 7.92 -1.70
N VAL A 125 6.81 9.23 -1.45
CA VAL A 125 7.91 9.92 -0.77
C VAL A 125 7.57 10.06 0.71
N LEU A 126 8.31 9.34 1.55
CA LEU A 126 8.11 9.30 3.00
C LEU A 126 9.43 9.66 3.69
N THR A 127 9.34 10.08 4.95
CA THR A 127 10.55 10.27 5.76
C THR A 127 11.28 8.94 5.98
N ASP A 128 12.59 9.01 6.22
CA ASP A 128 13.48 7.86 6.32
C ASP A 128 12.98 6.76 7.27
N TRP A 129 12.51 7.14 8.46
CA TRP A 129 12.00 6.17 9.43
C TRP A 129 10.69 5.49 8.98
N MET A 130 9.86 6.18 8.21
CA MET A 130 8.62 5.62 7.69
C MET A 130 8.91 4.73 6.48
N ALA A 131 9.83 5.12 5.59
CA ALA A 131 10.32 4.24 4.53
C ALA A 131 10.90 2.93 5.10
N ALA A 132 11.71 3.02 6.16
CA ALA A 132 12.22 1.85 6.88
C ALA A 132 11.09 0.94 7.41
N ARG A 133 10.00 1.54 7.93
CA ARG A 133 8.82 0.80 8.38
C ARG A 133 8.11 0.10 7.20
N MET A 134 7.95 0.77 6.07
CA MET A 134 7.31 0.19 4.87
C MET A 134 8.09 -1.01 4.34
N VAL A 135 9.43 -0.90 4.28
CA VAL A 135 10.31 -2.02 3.88
C VAL A 135 10.20 -3.18 4.86
N ARG A 136 10.28 -2.92 6.17
CA ARG A 136 10.16 -3.97 7.20
C ARG A 136 8.81 -4.70 7.14
N LEU A 137 7.75 -4.03 6.72
CA LEU A 137 6.41 -4.61 6.56
C LEU A 137 6.21 -5.30 5.20
N GLY A 138 7.18 -5.24 4.29
CA GLY A 138 7.11 -5.85 2.97
C GLY A 138 6.19 -5.11 1.99
N TYR A 139 6.02 -3.79 2.16
CA TYR A 139 5.15 -2.96 1.31
C TYR A 139 5.90 -2.20 0.21
N ALA A 140 7.21 -2.35 0.13
CA ALA A 140 8.05 -1.73 -0.89
C ALA A 140 8.71 -2.80 -1.75
N GLU A 141 8.77 -2.54 -3.05
CA GLU A 141 9.50 -3.36 -4.01
C GLU A 141 10.99 -2.97 -4.02
N LYS A 142 11.85 -3.95 -4.35
CA LYS A 142 13.27 -3.66 -4.56
C LYS A 142 13.43 -2.83 -5.83
N LEU A 143 14.24 -1.79 -5.75
CA LEU A 143 14.62 -0.97 -6.89
C LEU A 143 15.50 -1.78 -7.84
N ASP A 144 15.20 -1.71 -9.14
CA ASP A 144 16.11 -2.17 -10.17
C ASP A 144 17.23 -1.13 -10.37
N ARG A 145 18.38 -1.40 -9.76
CA ARG A 145 19.52 -0.47 -9.76
C ARG A 145 20.11 -0.25 -11.13
N GLU A 146 19.95 -1.18 -12.07
CA GLU A 146 20.48 -1.03 -13.43
C GLU A 146 19.70 0.04 -14.21
N THR A 147 18.43 0.25 -13.86
CA THR A 147 17.56 1.26 -14.47
C THR A 147 17.71 2.66 -13.86
N ILE A 148 18.48 2.80 -12.76
CA ILE A 148 18.65 4.08 -12.04
C ILE A 148 20.14 4.48 -12.04
N PRO A 149 20.74 4.80 -13.20
CA PRO A 149 22.17 5.10 -13.31
C PRO A 149 22.58 6.38 -12.56
N ASN A 150 21.62 7.24 -12.22
CA ASN A 150 21.83 8.48 -11.47
C ASN A 150 21.94 8.26 -9.96
N ALA A 151 21.68 7.05 -9.43
CA ALA A 151 21.91 6.73 -8.02
C ALA A 151 23.37 6.90 -7.59
N LYS A 152 24.31 6.91 -8.55
CA LYS A 152 25.73 7.24 -8.31
C LYS A 152 25.97 8.68 -7.83
N ASN A 153 25.00 9.58 -8.00
CA ASN A 153 25.14 11.00 -7.65
C ASN A 153 24.90 11.27 -6.15
N LEU A 154 24.54 10.25 -5.37
CA LEU A 154 24.32 10.38 -3.93
C LEU A 154 25.60 10.80 -3.20
N VAL A 155 25.50 11.80 -2.34
CA VAL A 155 26.58 12.18 -1.41
C VAL A 155 26.87 11.04 -0.43
N SER A 156 28.13 10.89 -0.04
CA SER A 156 28.60 9.74 0.77
C SER A 156 27.78 9.50 2.05
N ALA A 157 27.36 10.57 2.72
CA ALA A 157 26.56 10.48 3.95
C ALA A 157 25.17 9.83 3.75
N LEU A 158 24.66 9.80 2.51
CA LEU A 158 23.33 9.30 2.19
C LEU A 158 23.36 7.95 1.47
N GLN A 159 24.53 7.35 1.22
CA GLN A 159 24.62 6.13 0.41
C GLN A 159 24.21 4.83 1.12
N SER A 160 24.30 4.78 2.46
CA SER A 160 24.14 3.52 3.22
C SER A 160 23.50 3.76 4.60
N PRO A 161 22.18 4.06 4.66
CA PRO A 161 21.47 4.13 5.94
C PRO A 161 21.42 2.74 6.59
N GLY A 162 21.40 2.69 7.92
CA GLY A 162 21.48 1.41 8.65
C GLY A 162 20.35 0.42 8.38
N TRP A 163 19.19 0.89 7.89
CA TRP A 163 18.02 0.05 7.58
C TRP A 163 17.94 -0.37 6.11
N ASP A 164 18.70 0.28 5.21
CA ASP A 164 18.81 -0.07 3.78
C ASP A 164 20.25 0.21 3.30
N PRO A 165 21.26 -0.56 3.78
CA PRO A 165 22.68 -0.26 3.56
C PRO A 165 23.07 -0.20 2.09
N ASP A 166 22.38 -0.97 1.25
CA ASP A 166 22.64 -1.07 -0.18
C ASP A 166 21.70 -0.19 -1.02
N ARG A 167 20.86 0.68 -0.41
CA ARG A 167 19.83 1.48 -1.12
C ARG A 167 19.00 0.62 -2.09
N SER A 168 18.63 -0.57 -1.64
CA SER A 168 17.89 -1.55 -2.43
C SER A 168 16.40 -1.24 -2.50
N PHE A 169 15.87 -0.41 -1.61
CA PHE A 169 14.44 -0.08 -1.54
C PHE A 169 14.15 1.41 -1.56
N SER A 170 15.17 2.25 -1.31
CA SER A 170 14.98 3.69 -1.10
C SER A 170 16.02 4.53 -1.83
N LEU A 171 15.63 5.75 -2.19
CA LEU A 171 16.52 6.78 -2.69
C LEU A 171 16.22 8.11 -1.97
N PRO A 172 17.25 8.77 -1.41
CA PRO A 172 17.12 10.06 -0.75
C PRO A 172 17.27 11.24 -1.73
#